data_AF-A0A1C3ZVC1-F1
#
_entry.id   AF-A0A1C3ZVC1-F1
#
_cell.length_a   1.000
_cell.length_b   1.000
_cell.length_c   1.000
_cell.angle_alpha   90.00
_cell.angle_beta   90.00
_cell.angle_gamma   90.00
#
_symmetry.space_group_name_H-M   'P 1'
#
loop_
_entity.id
_entity.type
_entity.pdbx_description
1 polymer ?
#
loop_
_entity_poly.entity_id
_entity_poly.type
_entity_poly.pdbx_seq_one_letter_code
_entity_poly.pdbx_strand_id
1 'polypeptide(L)' 'MDFMSDSSGNQRRFRTFNVIDDFNREALGIDIAVSLPAGRIIRYLDKLAEYHGYPVITPKDLMKH' A
#
# COMPACT_ATOMS: atom_id res chain seq x y z
N MET A 1 2.12 -2.12 -5.11
CA MET A 1 1.25 -2.19 -3.91
C MET A 1 0.93 -3.64 -3.64
N ASP A 2 0.91 -4.07 -2.38
CA ASP A 2 0.64 -5.46 -2.00
C ASP A 2 -0.02 -5.57 -0.61
N PHE A 3 -0.58 -6.75 -0.34
CA PHE A 3 -1.17 -7.11 0.94
C PHE A 3 -0.44 -8.30 1.53
N MET A 4 -0.06 -8.21 2.80
CA MET A 4 0.48 -9.34 3.55
C MET A 4 -0.34 -9.60 4.81
N SER A 5 -0.29 -10.83 5.33
CA SER A 5 -0.89 -11.21 6.60
C SER A 5 0.16 -11.91 7.46
N ASP A 6 0.26 -11.51 8.72
CA ASP A 6 1.23 -12.05 9.67
C ASP A 6 0.61 -12.15 11.08
N SER A 7 1.29 -12.80 12.01
CA SER A 7 0.87 -12.96 13.40
C SER A 7 2.00 -12.61 14.36
N SER A 8 1.70 -11.79 15.37
CA SER A 8 2.66 -11.48 16.44
C SER A 8 2.85 -12.69 17.37
N GLY A 9 3.90 -12.67 18.22
CA GLY A 9 4.21 -13.74 19.18
C GLY A 9 3.10 -14.09 20.16
N ASN A 10 2.04 -13.27 20.24
CA ASN A 10 0.80 -13.55 20.98
C ASN A 10 -0.34 -14.11 20.10
N GLN A 11 -0.04 -14.65 18.91
CA GLN A 11 -0.99 -15.15 17.90
C GLN A 11 -1.98 -14.11 17.37
N ARG A 12 -1.79 -12.81 17.64
CA ARG A 12 -2.64 -11.79 17.07
C ARG A 12 -2.32 -11.61 15.59
N ARG A 13 -3.26 -11.99 14.73
CA ARG A 13 -3.17 -11.77 13.28
C ARG A 13 -3.35 -10.29 12.95
N PHE A 14 -2.49 -9.79 12.06
CA PHE A 14 -2.59 -8.48 11.46
C PHE A 14 -2.30 -8.60 9.96
N ARG A 15 -2.69 -7.56 9.23
CA ARG A 15 -2.44 -7.40 7.81
C ARG A 15 -1.65 -6.12 7.59
N THR A 16 -0.81 -6.14 6.58
CA THR A 16 -0.11 -4.96 6.09
C THR A 16 -0.60 -4.63 4.68
N PHE A 17 -0.77 -3.34 4.41
CA PHE A 17 -0.96 -2.80 3.08
C PHE A 17 0.26 -1.93 2.75
N ASN A 18 1.06 -2.41 1.80
CA ASN A 18 2.34 -1.78 1.46
C ASN A 18 2.21 -1.04 0.13
N VAL A 19 2.67 0.21 0.12
CA VAL A 19 2.74 1.04 -1.08
C VAL A 19 4.22 1.35 -1.32
N ILE A 20 4.71 0.89 -2.47
CA ILE A 20 6.11 0.97 -2.88
C ILE A 20 6.11 1.59 -4.28
N ASP A 21 7.05 2.49 -4.52
CA ASP A 21 7.39 2.98 -5.86
C ASP A 21 8.42 2.03 -6.48
N ASP A 22 8.03 1.36 -7.56
CA ASP A 22 8.84 0.36 -8.24
C ASP A 22 10.05 0.97 -8.98
N PHE A 23 10.03 2.26 -9.29
CA PHE A 23 11.10 2.93 -10.03
C PHE A 23 12.33 3.21 -9.16
N ASN A 24 12.10 3.77 -7.98
CA ASN A 24 13.15 4.10 -7.01
C ASN A 24 13.28 3.07 -5.87
N ARG A 25 12.39 2.06 -5.83
CA ARG A 25 12.27 1.06 -4.75
C ARG A 25 12.03 1.67 -3.37
N GLU A 26 11.39 2.83 -3.33
CA GLU A 26 11.05 3.52 -2.09
C GLU A 26 9.74 3.00 -1.52
N ALA A 27 9.73 2.67 -0.22
CA ALA A 27 8.51 2.38 0.50
C ALA A 27 7.79 3.70 0.83
N LEU A 28 6.77 4.05 0.05
CA LEU A 28 5.94 5.24 0.26
C LEU A 28 5.12 5.15 1.56
N GLY A 29 4.75 3.93 1.98
CA GLY A 29 4.22 3.71 3.31
C GLY A 29 3.65 2.32 3.54
N ILE A 30 3.43 1.99 4.81
CA ILE A 30 2.85 0.72 5.26
C ILE A 30 1.70 0.99 6.25
N ASP A 31 0.48 0.55 5.94
CA ASP A 31 -0.65 0.55 6.90
C ASP A 31 -0.79 -0.84 7.54
N ILE A 32 -0.84 -0.89 8.87
CA ILE A 32 -0.92 -2.13 9.65
C ILE A 32 -2.26 -2.17 10.39
N ALA A 33 -3.06 -3.21 10.15
CA ALA A 33 -4.38 -3.34 10.75
C ALA A 33 -4.83 -4.80 10.86
N VAL A 34 -5.73 -5.10 11.80
CA VAL A 34 -6.39 -6.42 11.89
C VAL A 34 -7.29 -6.66 10.66
N SER A 35 -7.92 -5.60 10.15
CA SER A 35 -8.73 -5.63 8.93
C SER A 35 -8.46 -4.42 8.05
N LEU A 36 -8.45 -4.65 6.73
CA LEU A 36 -8.24 -3.64 5.70
C LEU A 36 -9.48 -3.52 4.81
N PRO A 37 -10.58 -2.92 5.30
CA PRO A 37 -11.74 -2.65 4.44
C PRO A 37 -11.39 -1.59 3.40
N ALA A 38 -12.07 -1.61 2.25
CA ALA A 38 -11.82 -0.70 1.13
C ALA A 38 -11.79 0.78 1.55
N GLY A 39 -12.73 1.21 2.41
CA GLY A 39 -12.76 2.60 2.89
C GLY A 39 -11.53 3.02 3.70
N ARG A 40 -10.85 2.09 4.38
CA ARG A 40 -9.57 2.36 5.06
C ARG A 40 -8.44 2.51 4.04
N ILE A 41 -8.40 1.61 3.06
CA ILE A 41 -7.38 1.61 2.00
C ILE A 41 -7.46 2.92 1.21
N ILE A 42 -8.67 3.34 0.80
CA ILE A 42 -8.88 4.60 0.08
C ILE A 42 -8.34 5.79 0.87
N ARG A 43 -8.76 5.93 2.14
CA ARG A 43 -8.29 7.02 3.02
C ARG A 43 -6.78 7.01 3.24
N TYR A 44 -6.17 5.83 3.22
CA TYR A 44 -4.73 5.72 3.37
C TYR A 44 -3.99 6.13 2.10
N LEU A 45 -4.51 5.73 0.93
CA LEU A 45 -3.98 6.16 -0.38
C LEU A 45 -4.13 7.67 -0.59
N ASP A 46 -5.27 8.26 -0.19
CA ASP A 46 -5.47 9.72 -0.28
C ASP A 46 -4.41 10.47 0.53
N LYS A 47 -4.13 10.01 1.76
CA LYS A 47 -3.05 10.59 2.58
C LYS A 47 -1.69 10.45 1.91
N LEU A 48 -1.36 9.28 1.39
CA LEU A 48 -0.08 9.10 0.68
C LEU A 48 0.02 10.02 -0.53
N ALA A 49 -1.08 10.20 -1.27
CA ALA A 49 -1.13 11.12 -2.41
C ALA A 49 -1.00 12.59 -2.00
N GLU A 50 -1.51 12.99 -0.82
CA GLU A 50 -1.29 14.33 -0.27
C GLU A 50 0.21 14.61 0.00
N TYR A 51 0.98 13.60 0.42
CA TYR A 51 2.41 13.74 0.70
C TYR A 51 3.32 13.56 -0.53
N HIS A 52 2.99 12.60 -1.40
CA HIS A 52 3.86 12.17 -2.51
C HIS A 52 3.35 12.57 -3.90
N GLY A 53 2.12 13.10 -3.98
CA GLY A 53 1.40 13.30 -5.23
C GLY A 53 0.70 12.03 -5.71
N TYR A 54 -0.24 12.19 -6.64
CA TYR A 54 -0.88 11.06 -7.30
C TYR A 54 0.06 10.42 -8.32
N PRO A 55 0.03 9.08 -8.45
CA PRO A 55 0.84 8.40 -9.45
C PRO A 55 0.47 8.87 -10.86
N VAL A 56 1.49 9.20 -11.65
CA VAL A 56 1.33 9.50 -13.07
C VAL A 56 1.42 8.19 -13.83
N ILE A 57 0.30 7.73 -14.37
CA ILE A 57 0.27 6.52 -15.20
C ILE A 57 0.86 6.87 -16.56
N THR A 58 1.97 6.23 -16.92
CA THR A 58 2.58 6.35 -18.24
C THR A 58 2.10 5.23 -19.16
N PRO A 59 2.19 5.38 -20.49
CA PRO A 59 1.83 4.31 -21.42
C PRO A 59 2.60 3.00 -21.19
N LYS A 60 3.81 3.06 -20.60
CA LYS A 60 4.61 1.87 -20.26
C LYS A 60 4.00 1.06 -19.12
N ASP A 61 3.27 1.71 -18.20
CA ASP A 61 2.62 1.06 -17.06
C ASP A 61 1.41 0.22 -17.51
N LEU A 62 0.76 0.63 -18.61
CA LEU A 62 -0.37 -0.09 -19.23
C LEU A 62 0.06 -1.31 -20.06
N MET A 63 1.35 -1.44 -20.39
CA MET A 63 1.89 -2.56 -21.19
C MET A 63 2.43 -3.71 -20.34
N LYS A 64 2.41 -3.61 -19.01
CA LYS A 64 2.83 -4.68 -18.09
C LYS A 64 1.65 -5.64 -17.83
N HIS A 65 1.37 -6.55 -18.76
CA HIS A 65 0.55 -7.75 -18.54
C HIS A 65 1.18 -8.96 -19.22
#